data_AF-A0AAQ5ZBJ7-F1
#
_entry.id   AF-A0AAQ5ZBJ7-F1
#
_cell.length_a   1.000
_cell.length_b   1.000
_cell.length_c   1.000
_cell.angle_alpha   90.00
_cell.angle_beta   90.00
_cell.angle_gamma   90.00
#
_symmetry.space_group_name_H-M   'P 1'
#
loop_
_entity.id
_entity.type
_entity.pdbx_description
1 polymer ?
#
loop_
_entity_poly.entity_id
_entity_poly.type
_entity_poly.pdbx_seq_one_letter_code
_entity_poly.pdbx_strand_id
1 'polypeptide(L)'
;MSEHAFKAGDLVFAKMKGFPHWPARICKSDRGYKKRIPVFFFGTHQIGSLPPENVVPYIGNKMKYGSGVRIKGFAEGMWEIQNTPGVGSKLKVSLKLT
;
A
#
# COMPACT_ATOMS: atom_id res chain seq x y z
N MET A 1 -20.27 -10.16 0.94
CA MET A 1 -18.97 -9.74 1.52
C MET A 1 -18.79 -8.28 1.12
N SER A 2 -18.92 -7.33 2.04
CA SER A 2 -18.89 -5.90 1.70
C SER A 2 -17.52 -5.53 1.11
N GLU A 3 -17.49 -5.14 -0.17
CA GLU A 3 -16.35 -4.44 -0.77
C GLU A 3 -16.01 -3.26 0.13
N HIS A 4 -14.94 -3.37 0.91
CA HIS A 4 -14.40 -2.21 1.60
C HIS A 4 -13.88 -1.27 0.52
N ALA A 5 -14.63 -0.20 0.28
CA ALA A 5 -14.20 0.86 -0.62
C ALA A 5 -12.88 1.43 -0.09
N PHE A 6 -11.86 1.37 -0.93
CA PHE A 6 -10.54 1.91 -0.62
C PHE A 6 -10.61 3.39 -0.22
N LYS A 7 -9.78 3.79 0.75
CA LYS A 7 -9.61 5.18 1.19
C LYS A 7 -8.13 5.55 1.36
N ALA A 8 -7.86 6.85 1.40
CA ALA A 8 -6.52 7.37 1.64
C ALA A 8 -5.98 6.85 2.99
N GLY A 9 -4.73 6.39 2.99
CA GLY A 9 -4.07 5.84 4.17
C GLY A 9 -4.23 4.33 4.34
N ASP A 10 -5.12 3.67 3.60
CA ASP A 10 -5.23 2.21 3.66
C ASP A 10 -3.91 1.55 3.25
N LEU A 11 -3.52 0.55 4.04
CA LEU A 11 -2.33 -0.26 3.78
C LEU A 11 -2.71 -1.42 2.87
N VAL A 12 -1.95 -1.60 1.81
CA VAL A 12 -2.26 -2.53 0.73
C VAL A 12 -1.00 -3.23 0.23
N PHE A 13 -1.20 -4.33 -0.50
CA PHE A 13 -0.24 -4.77 -1.50
C PHE A 13 -0.70 -4.31 -2.88
N ALA A 14 0.20 -3.74 -3.66
CA ALA A 14 -0.05 -3.30 -5.03
C ALA A 14 0.75 -4.16 -6.03
N LYS A 15 0.09 -4.63 -7.09
CA LYS A 15 0.66 -5.54 -8.09
C LYS A 15 0.96 -4.81 -9.40
N MET A 16 2.23 -4.51 -9.65
CA MET A 16 2.69 -4.03 -10.96
C MET A 16 3.06 -5.21 -11.88
N LYS A 17 2.97 -5.01 -13.20
CA LYS A 17 3.44 -6.00 -14.19
C LYS A 17 4.95 -6.21 -14.03
N GLY A 18 5.40 -7.46 -13.97
CA GLY A 18 6.82 -7.81 -13.81
C GLY A 18 7.37 -7.74 -12.37
N PHE A 19 6.59 -7.24 -11.41
CA PHE A 19 6.99 -7.15 -10.00
C PHE A 19 6.13 -8.05 -9.11
N PRO A 20 6.61 -8.47 -7.93
CA PRO A 20 5.77 -9.10 -6.92
C PRO A 20 4.69 -8.13 -6.41
N HIS A 21 3.77 -8.64 -5.61
CA HIS A 21 2.90 -7.79 -4.79
C HIS A 21 3.76 -6.96 -3.84
N TRP A 22 3.70 -5.63 -3.94
CA TRP A 22 4.60 -4.73 -3.22
C TRP A 22 3.87 -4.01 -2.08
N PRO A 23 4.47 -3.86 -0.89
CA PRO A 23 3.85 -3.13 0.22
C PRO A 23 3.65 -1.66 -0.15
N ALA A 24 2.41 -1.16 0.01
CA ALA A 24 2.05 0.18 -0.39
C ALA A 24 0.97 0.80 0.52
N ARG A 25 0.76 2.09 0.37
CA ARG A 25 -0.30 2.87 1.02
C ARG A 25 -1.09 3.64 -0.02
N ILE A 26 -2.41 3.67 0.11
CA ILE A 26 -3.27 4.44 -0.79
C ILE A 26 -3.08 5.94 -0.53
N CYS A 27 -2.81 6.69 -1.59
CA CYS A 27 -2.71 8.14 -1.57
C CYS A 27 -4.10 8.79 -1.65
N LYS A 28 -4.21 10.06 -1.27
CA LYS A 28 -5.44 10.83 -1.50
C LYS A 28 -5.71 10.95 -3.01
N SER A 29 -6.96 10.76 -3.41
CA SER A 29 -7.44 10.96 -4.78
C SER A 29 -8.60 11.94 -4.80
N ASP A 30 -8.53 12.98 -5.64
CA ASP A 30 -9.63 13.94 -5.85
C ASP A 30 -10.71 13.37 -6.79
N ARG A 31 -10.38 12.32 -7.56
CA ARG A 31 -11.29 11.67 -8.53
C ARG A 31 -11.89 10.36 -8.00
N GLY A 32 -11.65 10.04 -6.72
CA GLY A 32 -11.99 8.77 -6.09
C GLY A 32 -11.11 7.61 -6.56
N TYR A 33 -11.50 6.38 -6.21
CA TYR A 33 -10.67 5.17 -6.37
C TYR A 33 -11.26 4.12 -7.33
N LYS A 34 -12.34 4.44 -8.06
CA LYS A 34 -13.09 3.47 -8.88
C LYS A 34 -12.35 2.99 -10.14
N LYS A 35 -11.55 3.86 -10.78
CA LYS A 35 -10.84 3.54 -12.05
C LYS A 35 -9.36 3.26 -11.85
N ARG A 36 -8.75 4.05 -10.97
CA ARG A 36 -7.33 3.99 -10.64
C ARG A 36 -7.15 4.34 -9.17
N ILE A 37 -6.21 3.68 -8.53
CA ILE A 37 -5.85 3.86 -7.12
C ILE A 37 -4.42 4.40 -7.10
N PRO A 38 -4.22 5.68 -6.74
CA PRO A 38 -2.88 6.19 -6.52
C PRO A 38 -2.32 5.57 -5.25
N VAL A 39 -1.08 5.10 -5.31
CA VAL A 39 -0.40 4.45 -4.18
C VAL A 39 1.01 4.98 -4.02
N PHE A 40 1.47 4.99 -2.78
CA PHE A 40 2.87 5.15 -2.39
C PHE A 40 3.46 3.78 -2.09
N PHE A 41 4.54 3.41 -2.78
CA PHE A 41 5.25 2.15 -2.54
C PHE A 41 6.29 2.33 -1.43
N PHE A 42 6.17 1.54 -0.36
CA PHE A 42 7.16 1.55 0.71
C PHE A 42 8.51 0.99 0.23
N GLY A 43 9.59 1.44 0.86
CA GLY A 43 10.98 1.08 0.56
C GLY A 43 11.58 1.77 -0.69
N THR A 44 10.77 2.06 -1.71
CA THR A 44 11.23 2.84 -2.89
C THR A 44 10.72 4.27 -2.88
N HIS A 45 9.68 4.55 -2.11
CA HIS A 45 8.98 5.83 -2.00
C HIS A 45 8.45 6.37 -3.33
N GLN A 46 8.34 5.50 -4.33
CA GLN A 46 7.76 5.84 -5.62
C GLN A 46 6.24 5.94 -5.53
N ILE A 47 5.66 6.76 -6.40
CA ILE A 47 4.21 6.87 -6.56
C ILE A 47 3.79 6.12 -7.81
N GLY A 48 2.73 5.33 -7.71
CA GLY A 48 2.07 4.68 -8.84
C GLY A 48 0.57 4.91 -8.84
N SER A 49 -0.07 4.46 -9.90
CA SER A 49 -1.52 4.51 -10.06
C SER A 49 -2.00 3.25 -10.78
N LEU A 50 -2.66 2.36 -10.05
CA LEU A 50 -3.00 0.99 -10.50
C LEU A 50 -4.51 0.84 -10.65
N PRO A 51 -5.01 -0.08 -11.49
CA PRO A 51 -6.43 -0.40 -11.48
C PRO A 51 -6.80 -1.16 -10.16
N PRO A 52 -8.05 -1.07 -9.68
CA PRO A 52 -8.44 -1.61 -8.38
C PRO A 52 -8.16 -3.10 -8.18
N GLU A 53 -8.31 -3.92 -9.22
CA GLU A 53 -8.08 -5.36 -9.19
C GLU A 53 -6.61 -5.75 -8.88
N ASN A 54 -5.68 -4.81 -9.08
CA ASN A 54 -4.26 -4.99 -8.77
C ASN A 54 -3.88 -4.48 -7.38
N VAL A 55 -4.86 -4.13 -6.55
CA VAL A 55 -4.66 -3.66 -5.19
C VAL A 55 -5.45 -4.55 -4.24
N VAL A 56 -4.78 -5.08 -3.23
CA VAL A 56 -5.40 -5.95 -2.22
C VAL A 56 -5.05 -5.45 -0.82
N PRO A 57 -5.95 -5.57 0.17
CA PRO A 57 -5.66 -5.15 1.54
C PRO A 57 -4.40 -5.81 2.10
N TYR A 58 -3.58 -5.06 2.84
CA TYR A 58 -2.39 -5.60 3.49
C TYR A 58 -2.77 -6.64 4.57
N ILE A 59 -3.73 -6.28 5.41
CA ILE A 59 -4.31 -7.17 6.42
C ILE A 59 -5.01 -8.33 5.71
N GLY A 60 -4.79 -9.55 6.19
CA GLY A 60 -5.27 -10.79 5.57
C GLY A 60 -4.38 -11.33 4.44
N ASN A 61 -3.58 -10.49 3.78
CA ASN A 61 -2.69 -10.93 2.69
C ASN A 61 -1.19 -10.95 3.06
N LYS A 62 -0.81 -10.44 4.25
CA LYS A 62 0.59 -10.38 4.70
C LYS A 62 1.32 -11.72 4.60
N MET A 63 0.71 -12.82 5.02
CA MET A 63 1.37 -14.15 4.95
C MET A 63 1.61 -14.61 3.52
N LYS A 64 0.73 -14.22 2.59
CA LYS A 64 0.79 -14.63 1.19
C LYS A 64 1.81 -13.83 0.39
N TYR A 65 1.91 -12.53 0.64
CA TYR A 65 2.70 -11.60 -0.18
C TYR A 65 3.88 -10.96 0.54
N GLY A 66 4.00 -11.12 1.86
CA GLY A 66 4.97 -10.38 2.68
C GLY A 66 6.37 -10.97 2.77
N SER A 67 6.67 -12.07 2.07
CA SER A 67 7.96 -12.76 2.16
C SER A 67 8.40 -13.36 0.81
N GLY A 68 9.64 -13.84 0.73
CA GLY A 68 10.17 -14.55 -0.45
C GLY A 68 10.62 -13.64 -1.60
N VAL A 69 10.53 -12.33 -1.44
CA VAL A 69 10.99 -11.36 -2.44
C VAL A 69 12.40 -10.87 -2.11
N ARG A 70 13.32 -10.99 -3.08
CA ARG A 70 14.73 -10.55 -2.95
C ARG A 70 15.06 -9.23 -3.67
N ILE A 71 14.04 -8.55 -4.21
CA ILE A 71 14.22 -7.27 -4.89
C ILE A 71 14.58 -6.19 -3.87
N LYS A 72 15.60 -5.37 -4.18
CA LYS A 72 16.05 -4.27 -3.32
C LYS A 72 14.88 -3.35 -2.94
N GLY A 73 14.83 -2.95 -1.67
CA GLY A 73 13.77 -2.11 -1.12
C GLY A 73 12.52 -2.88 -0.65
N PHE A 74 12.34 -4.16 -1.01
CA PHE A 74 11.16 -4.90 -0.57
C PHE A 74 11.13 -5.14 0.95
N ALA A 75 12.24 -5.63 1.51
CA ALA A 75 12.34 -5.89 2.94
C ALA A 75 12.19 -4.60 3.77
N GLU A 76 12.80 -3.50 3.31
CA GLU A 76 12.63 -2.16 3.87
C GLU A 76 11.17 -1.72 3.80
N GLY A 77 10.51 -1.88 2.64
CA GLY A 77 9.11 -1.52 2.49
C GLY A 77 8.18 -2.33 3.39
N MET A 78 8.49 -3.61 3.62
CA MET A 78 7.77 -4.45 4.57
C MET A 78 8.00 -4.04 6.02
N TRP A 79 9.15 -3.45 6.34
CA TRP A 79 9.42 -2.86 7.65
C TRP A 79 8.67 -1.53 7.83
N GLU A 80 8.71 -0.64 6.83
CA GLU A 80 8.05 0.66 6.88
C GLU A 80 6.53 0.54 7.01
N ILE A 81 5.89 -0.34 6.25
CA ILE A 81 4.43 -0.55 6.34
C ILE A 81 3.98 -1.00 7.74
N GLN A 82 4.87 -1.63 8.51
CA GLN A 82 4.58 -2.12 9.87
C GLN A 82 4.90 -1.10 10.95
N ASN A 83 6.00 -0.36 10.80
CA ASN A 83 6.58 0.46 11.87
C ASN A 83 6.41 1.96 11.63
N THR A 84 6.43 2.38 10.36
CA THR A 84 6.32 3.79 9.96
C THR A 84 5.31 3.96 8.83
N PRO A 85 4.06 3.50 8.97
CA PRO A 85 3.07 3.51 7.89
C PRO A 85 2.68 4.93 7.44
N GLY A 86 3.11 5.98 8.16
CA GLY A 86 2.96 7.39 7.79
C GLY A 86 4.16 8.00 7.05
N VAL A 87 5.24 7.27 6.79
CA VAL A 87 6.44 7.81 6.13
C VAL A 87 6.09 8.45 4.79
N GLY A 88 6.70 9.61 4.50
CA GLY A 88 6.42 10.40 3.29
C GLY A 88 5.04 11.06 3.24
N SER A 89 4.17 10.85 4.23
CA SER A 89 2.88 11.54 4.32
C SER A 89 3.05 12.90 5.00
N LYS A 90 2.54 13.97 4.36
CA LYS A 90 2.37 15.28 5.02
C LYS A 90 1.15 15.32 5.96
N LEU A 91 0.32 14.27 5.96
CA LEU A 91 -0.82 14.16 6.86
C LEU A 91 -0.32 13.71 8.23
N LYS A 92 -0.60 14.50 9.28
CA LYS A 92 -0.40 14.07 10.67
C LYS A 92 -1.24 12.82 10.89
N VAL A 93 -0.60 11.65 10.94
CA VAL A 93 -1.27 10.40 11.32
C VAL A 93 -1.61 10.53 12.81
N SER A 94 -2.87 10.85 13.11
CA SER A 94 -3.39 10.70 14.47
C SER A 94 -3.63 9.21 14.69
N LEU A 95 -2.61 8.51 15.19
CA LEU A 95 -2.78 7.17 15.74
C LEU A 95 -3.61 7.32 17.01
N LYS A 96 -4.93 7.15 16.92
CA LYS A 96 -5.72 6.82 18.11
C LYS A 96 -5.40 5.38 18.49
N LEU A 97 -4.44 5.23 19.40
CA LEU A 97 -4.34 4.04 20.25
C LEU A 97 -5.49 4.15 21.26
N THR A 98 -6.49 3.30 21.09
CA THR A 98 -7.49 2.96 22.12
C THR A 98 -7.48 1.45 22.26
#